data_AF-A0A1A8UQS0-F1
#
_entry.id   AF-A0A1A8UQS0-F1
#
_cell.length_a   1.000
_cell.length_b   1.000
_cell.length_c   1.000
_cell.angle_alpha   90.00
_cell.angle_beta   90.00
_cell.angle_gamma   90.00
#
_symmetry.space_group_name_H-M   'P 1'
#
loop_
_entity.id
_entity.type
_entity.pdbx_description
1 polymer ?
#
loop_
_entity_poly.entity_id
_entity_poly.type
_entity_poly.pdbx_seq_one_letter_code
_entity_poly.pdbx_strand_id
1 'polypeptide(L)'
;MKRRFDRKSSSRVLQVGDQVLLLNPTVGSSLSPKFEGPFEVMSKLDEPQQVEVQELIHSFPELFSDIPSQTHLITHDITLSDPTPVRMHPYHASPHKCELMKQE
;
A
#
# COMPACT_ATOMS: atom_id res chain seq x y z
N MET A 1 4.83 3.54 -11.74
CA MET A 1 3.77 2.62 -11.25
C MET A 1 2.42 3.31 -10.90
N LYS A 2 2.37 4.30 -10.00
CA LYS A 2 1.12 4.98 -9.53
C LYS A 2 0.14 5.41 -10.63
N ARG A 3 0.61 6.09 -11.70
CA ARG A 3 -0.24 6.60 -12.81
C ARG A 3 -1.18 5.55 -13.44
N ARG A 4 -0.77 4.28 -13.52
CA ARG A 4 -1.59 3.21 -14.11
C ARG A 4 -2.66 2.70 -13.14
N PHE A 5 -2.28 2.53 -11.88
CA PHE A 5 -3.17 2.03 -10.82
C PHE A 5 -4.19 3.09 -10.40
N ASP A 6 -3.78 4.35 -10.38
CA ASP A 6 -4.63 5.49 -9.98
C ASP A 6 -5.47 6.05 -11.14
N ARG A 7 -5.42 5.44 -12.34
CA ARG A 7 -6.11 5.97 -13.53
C ARG A 7 -7.63 6.15 -13.34
N LYS A 8 -8.24 5.30 -12.52
CA LYS A 8 -9.66 5.38 -12.13
C LYS A 8 -9.87 5.97 -10.74
N SER A 9 -8.79 6.33 -10.05
CA SER A 9 -8.86 7.00 -8.77
C SER A 9 -9.36 8.43 -8.99
N SER A 10 -10.20 8.89 -8.08
CA SER A 10 -10.75 10.24 -8.09
C SER A 10 -10.52 10.83 -6.72
N SER A 11 -10.08 12.09 -6.64
CA SER A 11 -10.09 12.81 -5.37
C SER A 11 -11.53 12.94 -4.88
N ARG A 12 -11.80 12.51 -3.65
CA ARG A 12 -13.13 12.58 -3.02
C ARG A 12 -12.97 13.12 -1.61
N VAL A 13 -13.85 14.04 -1.24
CA VAL A 13 -13.96 14.58 0.11
C VAL A 13 -15.33 14.18 0.65
N LEU A 14 -15.33 13.29 1.64
CA LEU A 14 -16.55 12.86 2.33
C LEU A 14 -17.14 14.02 3.11
N GLN A 15 -18.46 14.12 3.23
CA GLN A 15 -19.17 15.10 4.05
C GLN A 15 -19.87 14.42 5.24
N VAL A 16 -20.19 15.20 6.27
CA VAL A 16 -20.99 14.72 7.39
C VAL A 16 -22.36 14.28 6.86
N GLY A 17 -22.81 13.09 7.24
CA GLY A 17 -24.03 12.45 6.74
C GLY A 17 -23.83 11.51 5.54
N ASP A 18 -22.64 11.50 4.90
CA ASP A 18 -22.36 10.55 3.82
C ASP A 18 -22.38 9.10 4.33
N GLN A 19 -22.96 8.19 3.52
CA GLN A 19 -22.96 6.75 3.78
C GLN A 19 -21.76 6.10 3.09
N VAL A 20 -20.84 5.54 3.87
CA VAL A 20 -19.56 5.01 3.39
C VAL A 20 -19.32 3.57 3.83
N LEU A 21 -18.53 2.83 3.05
CA LEU A 21 -18.09 1.48 3.40
C LEU A 21 -16.68 1.53 3.97
N LEU A 22 -16.45 0.84 5.09
CA LEU A 22 -15.14 0.72 5.72
C LEU A 22 -14.43 -0.54 5.20
N LEU A 23 -13.15 -0.40 4.84
CA LEU A 23 -12.31 -1.51 4.42
C LEU A 23 -11.56 -2.09 5.64
N ASN A 24 -11.98 -3.25 6.11
CA ASN A 24 -11.33 -3.92 7.23
C ASN A 24 -10.23 -4.88 6.73
N PRO A 25 -8.97 -4.73 7.19
CA PRO A 25 -7.94 -5.73 6.96
C PRO A 25 -8.24 -6.95 7.83
N THR A 26 -8.70 -8.05 7.22
CA THR A 26 -9.03 -9.27 7.95
C THR A 26 -7.75 -9.97 8.42
N VAL A 27 -7.54 -10.03 9.74
CA VAL A 27 -6.47 -10.84 10.35
C VAL A 27 -6.73 -12.32 10.10
N GLY A 28 -5.76 -13.03 9.51
CA GLY A 28 -5.81 -14.48 9.30
C GLY A 28 -6.20 -14.95 7.88
N SER A 29 -6.62 -14.03 7.00
CA SER A 29 -6.84 -14.34 5.57
C SER A 29 -6.14 -13.28 4.71
N SER A 30 -4.95 -13.62 4.22
CA SER A 30 -4.01 -12.71 3.54
C SER A 30 -4.61 -11.93 2.34
N LEU A 31 -5.77 -12.33 1.80
CA LEU A 31 -6.29 -11.82 0.52
C LEU A 31 -7.81 -11.54 0.46
N SER A 32 -8.52 -11.43 1.58
CA SER A 32 -9.94 -11.04 1.55
C SER A 32 -10.18 -9.74 2.34
N PRO A 33 -9.92 -8.57 1.73
CA PRO A 33 -10.46 -7.33 2.25
C PRO A 33 -11.99 -7.42 2.28
N LYS A 34 -12.61 -7.08 3.42
CA LYS A 34 -14.08 -7.02 3.55
C LYS A 34 -14.50 -5.57 3.69
N PHE A 35 -15.47 -5.17 2.87
CA PHE A 35 -16.16 -3.91 3.04
C PHE A 35 -17.32 -4.12 4.01
N GLU A 36 -17.34 -3.34 5.09
CA GLU A 36 -18.42 -3.30 6.06
C GLU A 36 -19.18 -1.97 5.96
N GLY A 37 -20.47 -1.98 6.31
CA GLY A 37 -21.32 -0.79 6.31
C GLY A 37 -22.64 -1.00 5.55
N PRO A 38 -23.35 0.10 5.21
CA PRO A 38 -22.87 1.48 5.24
C PRO A 38 -22.78 2.09 6.66
N PHE A 39 -21.79 2.95 6.85
CA PHE A 39 -21.60 3.79 8.04
C PHE A 39 -21.81 5.25 7.69
N GLU A 40 -22.39 6.01 8.62
CA GLU A 40 -22.57 7.46 8.46
C GLU A 40 -21.33 8.22 8.95
N VAL A 41 -20.87 9.19 8.16
CA VAL A 41 -19.81 10.11 8.58
C VAL A 41 -20.38 11.09 9.62
N MET A 42 -20.00 10.95 10.89
CA MET A 42 -20.56 11.77 11.98
C MET A 42 -19.94 13.16 12.09
N SER A 43 -18.64 13.30 11.85
CA SER A 43 -17.91 14.56 11.99
C SER A 43 -16.62 14.56 11.19
N LYS A 44 -16.00 15.74 11.07
CA LYS A 44 -14.66 15.94 10.51
C LYS A 44 -13.75 16.53 11.57
N LEU A 45 -12.45 16.32 11.41
CA LEU A 45 -11.44 17.03 12.19
C LEU A 45 -11.43 18.50 11.79
N ASP A 46 -11.29 19.38 12.78
CA ASP A 46 -11.10 20.81 12.55
C ASP A 46 -9.69 21.06 11.99
N GLU A 47 -9.48 22.21 11.33
CA GLU A 47 -8.18 22.61 10.79
C GLU A 47 -6.99 22.42 11.76
N PRO A 48 -7.03 22.88 13.03
CA PRO A 48 -5.92 22.67 13.96
C PRO A 48 -5.64 21.18 14.24
N GLN A 49 -6.67 20.35 14.31
CA GLN A 49 -6.52 18.91 14.54
C GLN A 49 -5.91 18.22 13.32
N GLN A 50 -6.25 18.68 12.10
CA GLN A 50 -5.65 18.16 10.88
C GLN A 50 -4.15 18.48 10.82
N VAL A 51 -3.76 19.70 11.21
CA VAL A 51 -2.35 20.11 11.28
C VAL A 51 -1.60 19.26 12.31
N GLU A 52 -2.15 19.07 13.50
CA GLU A 52 -1.53 18.24 14.55
C GLU A 52 -1.27 16.80 14.06
N VAL A 53 -2.26 16.18 13.40
CA VAL A 53 -2.10 14.83 12.83
C VAL A 53 -1.01 14.82 11.75
N GLN A 54 -0.98 15.84 10.89
CA GLN A 54 0.04 15.95 9.85
C GLN A 54 1.45 16.10 10.45
N GLU A 55 1.62 16.93 11.48
CA GLU A 55 2.89 17.07 12.20
C GLU A 55 3.32 15.77 12.86
N LEU A 56 2.38 15.05 13.49
CA LEU A 56 2.64 13.76 14.10
C LEU A 56 3.14 12.73 13.08
N ILE A 57 2.48 12.61 11.92
CA ILE A 57 2.92 11.70 10.86
C ILE A 57 4.34 12.04 10.40
N HIS A 58 4.63 13.32 10.17
CA HIS A 58 5.96 13.76 9.74
C HIS A 58 7.03 13.61 10.82
N SER A 59 6.65 13.54 12.10
CA SER A 59 7.59 13.32 13.20
C SER A 59 8.09 11.87 13.33
N PHE A 60 7.41 10.91 12.67
CA PHE A 60 7.78 9.49 12.68
C PHE A 60 7.97 8.90 11.28
N PRO A 61 8.95 9.38 10.49
CA PRO A 61 9.18 8.89 9.12
C PRO A 61 9.57 7.40 9.07
N GLU A 62 10.19 6.85 10.12
CA GLU A 62 10.51 5.42 10.17
C GLU A 62 9.28 4.51 10.19
N LEU A 63 8.14 5.01 10.68
CA LEU A 63 6.87 4.29 10.72
C LEU A 63 5.97 4.61 9.53
N PHE A 64 5.97 5.87 9.08
CA PHE A 64 5.02 6.37 8.08
C PHE A 64 5.65 6.75 6.74
N SER A 65 6.88 6.34 6.44
CA SER A 65 7.47 6.57 5.12
C SER A 65 6.86 5.66 4.05
N ASP A 66 6.79 6.18 2.83
CA ASP A 66 6.37 5.44 1.63
C ASP A 66 7.40 4.37 1.19
N ILE A 67 8.58 4.32 1.82
CA ILE A 67 9.65 3.38 1.50
C ILE A 67 9.62 2.27 2.55
N PRO A 68 9.33 1.02 2.19
CA PRO A 68 9.35 -0.07 3.14
C PRO A 68 10.77 -0.22 3.72
N SER A 69 10.86 -0.23 5.05
CA SER A 69 12.11 -0.45 5.78
C SER A 69 12.25 -1.93 6.17
N GLN A 70 13.42 -2.29 6.69
CA GLN A 70 13.68 -3.63 7.21
C GLN A 70 13.47 -3.69 8.72
N THR A 71 12.70 -4.67 9.18
CA THR A 71 12.52 -4.95 10.60
C THR A 71 13.54 -5.96 11.09
N HIS A 72 13.98 -5.86 12.35
CA HIS A 72 14.89 -6.82 12.98
C HIS A 72 14.17 -7.98 13.69
N LEU A 73 12.84 -8.06 13.59
CA LEU A 73 12.02 -9.01 14.34
C LEU A 73 12.21 -10.45 13.89
N ILE A 74 12.33 -10.68 12.59
CA ILE A 74 12.46 -12.00 11.98
C ILE A 74 13.43 -11.91 10.81
N THR A 75 14.38 -12.83 10.74
CA THR A 75 15.21 -13.07 9.57
C THR A 75 14.88 -14.45 9.00
N HIS A 76 14.88 -14.57 7.68
CA HIS A 76 14.70 -15.85 7.00
C HIS A 76 16.02 -16.22 6.31
N ASP A 77 16.60 -17.36 6.69
CA ASP A 77 17.75 -17.93 5.99
C ASP A 77 17.27 -18.90 4.91
N ILE A 78 17.62 -18.65 3.65
CA ILE A 78 17.21 -19.49 2.52
C ILE A 78 18.27 -20.60 2.36
N THR A 79 17.98 -21.76 2.91
CA THR A 79 18.79 -22.96 2.67
C THR A 79 18.40 -23.59 1.33
N LEU A 80 19.37 -23.72 0.43
CA LEU A 80 19.15 -24.34 -0.88
C LEU A 80 19.17 -25.86 -0.76
N SER A 81 18.25 -26.54 -1.45
CA SER A 81 18.31 -28.00 -1.59
C SER A 81 19.49 -28.45 -2.46
N ASP A 82 19.87 -27.63 -3.45
CA ASP A 82 21.04 -27.80 -4.30
C ASP A 82 21.75 -26.44 -4.44
N PRO A 83 23.04 -26.30 -4.04
CA PRO A 83 23.77 -25.05 -4.15
C PRO A 83 24.20 -24.69 -5.58
N THR A 84 23.98 -25.57 -6.56
CA THR A 84 24.39 -25.37 -7.95
C THR A 84 23.52 -24.28 -8.60
N PRO A 85 24.09 -23.16 -9.08
CA PRO A 85 23.29 -22.09 -9.68
C PRO A 85 22.61 -22.51 -10.98
N VAL A 86 21.30 -22.33 -11.06
CA VAL A 86 20.55 -22.52 -12.31
C VAL A 86 20.50 -21.20 -13.07
N ARG A 87 21.05 -21.18 -14.29
CA ARG A 87 21.01 -20.01 -15.18
C ARG A 87 19.93 -20.18 -16.23
N MET A 88 18.90 -19.33 -16.18
CA MET A 88 17.85 -19.28 -17.19
C MET A 88 17.89 -17.94 -17.92
N HIS A 89 17.67 -17.97 -19.24
CA HIS A 89 17.44 -16.73 -19.98
C HIS A 89 16.14 -16.09 -19.47
N PRO A 90 16.09 -14.77 -19.26
CA PRO A 90 14.85 -14.09 -18.92
C PRO A 90 13.74 -14.46 -19.90
N TYR A 91 12.50 -14.61 -19.40
CA TYR A 91 11.36 -14.79 -20.30
C TYR A 91 11.26 -13.63 -21.28
N HIS A 92 10.88 -13.93 -22.52
CA HIS A 92 10.57 -12.90 -23.49
C HIS A 92 9.44 -12.02 -22.97
N ALA A 93 9.76 -10.77 -22.67
CA ALA A 93 8.77 -9.74 -22.39
C ALA A 93 8.47 -8.98 -23.69
N SER A 94 7.21 -8.60 -23.89
CA SER A 94 6.81 -7.74 -25.01
C SER A 94 7.62 -6.42 -25.00
N PRO A 95 7.91 -5.80 -26.15
CA PRO A 95 8.66 -4.55 -26.22
C PRO A 95 8.11 -3.46 -25.27
N HIS A 96 6.78 -3.33 -25.21
CA HIS A 96 6.12 -2.39 -24.31
C HIS A 96 6.37 -2.69 -22.82
N LYS A 97 6.39 -3.98 -22.42
CA LYS A 97 6.71 -4.36 -21.03
C LYS A 97 8.18 -4.10 -20.70
N CYS A 98 9.10 -4.35 -21.64
CA CYS A 98 10.52 -4.00 -21.48
C CYS A 98 10.74 -2.50 -21.33
N GLU A 99 10.05 -1.68 -22.13
CA GLU A 99 10.07 -0.22 -22.03
C GLU A 99 9.64 0.26 -20.64
N LEU A 100 8.54 -0.32 -20.13
CA LEU A 100 8.03 -0.02 -18.78
C LEU A 100 9.02 -0.42 -17.68
N MET A 101 9.67 -1.59 -17.80
CA MET A 101 10.63 -2.08 -16.80
C MET A 101 11.91 -1.25 -16.73
N LYS A 102 12.30 -0.55 -17.81
CA LYS A 102 13.46 0.37 -17.80
C LYS A 102 13.14 1.73 -17.17
N GLN A 103 11.87 2.05 -17.00
CA GLN A 103 11.38 3.30 -16.40
C GLN A 103 11.03 3.14 -14.90
N GLU A 104 11.12 1.93 -14.36
CA GLU A 104 11.03 1.62 -12.92
C GLU A 104 12.40 1.74 -12.26
#